data_AF-A0A843JK69-F1
#
_entry.id   AF-A0A843JK69-F1
#
_cell.length_a   1.000
_cell.length_b   1.000
_cell.length_c   1.000
_cell.angle_alpha   90.00
_cell.angle_beta   90.00
_cell.angle_gamma   90.00
#
_symmetry.space_group_name_H-M   'P 1'
#
loop_
_entity.id
_entity.type
_entity.pdbx_description
1 polymer ?
#
loop_
_entity_poly.entity_id
_entity_poly.type
_entity_poly.pdbx_seq_one_letter_code
_entity_poly.pdbx_strand_id
1 'polypeptide(L)'
;MFSDMMNKKRFFSVLIAIFLILLALSIYGTIMLGMDEGQYDLGHDDVSIAVTGDVMFGRKMPAVLDSGESPFRFVENVTKNANVLLVNFENPVTTSSYAVKGDVPLKANPKYTYLLANANDNVVASQANNHALDYGEAGLNESIMNLKDAGIYPIGAGNNINEATKPVTIESGDRKITI
;
A
#
# COMPACT_ATOMS: atom_id res chain seq x y z
N MET A 1 45.22 -52.86 22.46
CA MET A 1 45.55 -51.49 22.00
C MET A 1 44.97 -51.17 20.61
N PHE A 2 45.16 -52.03 19.59
CA PHE A 2 44.62 -51.78 18.23
C PHE A 2 43.08 -51.84 18.11
N SER A 3 42.41 -52.78 18.79
CA SER A 3 40.93 -52.91 18.77
C SER A 3 40.21 -51.66 19.31
N ASP A 4 40.76 -51.08 20.38
CA ASP A 4 40.18 -49.94 21.09
C ASP A 4 40.28 -48.63 20.28
N MET A 5 41.38 -48.47 19.54
CA MET A 5 41.59 -47.37 18.60
C MET A 5 40.65 -47.45 17.38
N MET A 6 40.33 -48.67 16.94
CA MET A 6 39.42 -48.93 15.81
C MET A 6 37.96 -48.64 16.18
N ASN A 7 37.56 -48.95 17.42
CA ASN A 7 36.25 -48.61 17.97
C ASN A 7 36.06 -47.10 18.17
N LYS A 8 37.10 -46.37 18.62
CA LYS A 8 37.06 -44.91 18.71
C LYS A 8 36.89 -44.23 17.36
N LYS A 9 37.59 -44.70 16.32
CA LYS A 9 37.40 -44.19 14.94
C LYS A 9 35.98 -44.42 14.43
N ARG A 10 35.44 -45.64 14.61
CA ARG A 10 34.05 -45.97 14.23
C ARG A 10 33.03 -45.11 14.99
N PHE A 11 33.23 -44.92 16.30
CA PHE A 11 32.38 -44.07 17.13
C PHE A 11 32.38 -42.61 16.63
N PHE A 12 33.56 -42.08 16.31
CA PHE A 12 33.70 -40.72 15.77
C PHE A 12 33.04 -40.58 14.39
N SER A 13 33.19 -41.59 13.52
CA SER A 13 32.52 -41.62 12.21
C SER A 13 30.99 -41.64 12.34
N VAL A 14 30.44 -42.35 13.33
CA VAL A 14 29.00 -42.37 13.60
C VAL A 14 28.51 -41.00 14.10
N LEU A 15 29.26 -40.35 15.00
CA LEU A 15 28.92 -38.99 15.45
C LEU A 15 28.92 -37.97 14.31
N ILE A 16 29.91 -38.03 13.42
CA ILE A 16 29.98 -37.16 12.24
C ILE A 16 28.77 -37.41 11.33
N ALA A 17 28.40 -38.67 11.10
CA ALA A 17 27.23 -39.01 10.28
C ALA A 17 25.93 -38.46 10.89
N ILE A 18 25.73 -38.61 12.21
CA ILE A 18 24.56 -38.06 12.91
C ILE A 18 24.53 -36.53 12.79
N PHE A 19 25.68 -35.86 12.99
CA PHE A 19 25.77 -34.41 12.86
C PHE A 19 25.40 -33.93 11.44
N LEU A 20 25.91 -34.59 10.40
CA LEU A 20 25.59 -34.25 9.02
C LEU A 20 24.10 -34.45 8.69
N ILE A 21 23.46 -35.50 9.24
CA ILE A 21 22.02 -35.72 9.08
C ILE A 21 21.22 -34.59 9.75
N LEU A 22 21.58 -34.23 10.99
CA LEU A 22 20.91 -33.14 11.70
C LEU A 22 21.08 -31.79 10.99
N LEU A 23 22.27 -31.52 10.45
CA LEU A 23 22.54 -30.32 9.66
C LEU A 23 21.72 -30.30 8.36
N ALA A 24 21.62 -31.44 7.66
CA ALA A 24 20.79 -31.54 6.46
C ALA A 24 19.30 -31.32 6.77
N LEU A 25 18.81 -31.88 7.88
CA LEU A 25 17.45 -31.69 8.36
C LEU A 25 17.18 -30.23 8.77
N SER A 26 18.13 -29.54 9.40
CA SER A 26 17.95 -28.12 9.77
C SER A 26 17.94 -27.21 8.53
N ILE A 27 18.80 -27.48 7.55
CA ILE A 27 18.82 -26.76 6.27
C ILE A 27 17.50 -26.99 5.53
N TYR A 28 17.05 -28.25 5.44
CA TYR A 28 15.77 -28.60 4.81
C TYR A 28 14.59 -27.93 5.52
N GLY A 29 14.55 -27.95 6.86
CA GLY A 29 13.52 -27.27 7.64
C GLY A 29 13.52 -25.75 7.44
N THR A 30 14.70 -25.13 7.35
CA THR A 30 14.82 -23.68 7.09
C THR A 30 14.34 -23.31 5.69
N ILE A 31 14.69 -24.11 4.68
CA ILE A 31 14.20 -23.94 3.31
C ILE A 31 12.69 -24.10 3.27
N MET A 32 12.14 -25.15 3.89
CA MET A 32 10.70 -25.40 3.90
C MET A 32 9.91 -24.33 4.66
N LEU A 33 10.42 -23.83 5.78
CA LEU A 33 9.82 -22.72 6.52
C LEU A 33 9.88 -21.41 5.72
N GLY A 34 10.93 -21.21 4.91
CA GLY A 34 11.04 -20.07 3.99
C GLY A 34 10.19 -20.21 2.72
N MET A 35 9.64 -21.39 2.45
CA MET A 35 8.74 -21.66 1.32
C MET A 35 7.24 -21.55 1.69
N ASP A 36 6.91 -21.44 2.99
CA ASP A 36 5.54 -21.25 3.50
C ASP A 36 5.08 -19.79 3.50
N GLU A 37 6.00 -18.84 3.22
CA GLU A 37 5.61 -17.52 2.71
C GLU A 37 5.21 -17.68 1.23
N GLY A 38 3.97 -18.16 1.04
CA GLY A 38 3.44 -18.61 -0.24
C GLY A 38 3.65 -17.62 -1.39
N GLN A 39 4.58 -17.94 -2.29
CA GLN A 39 4.41 -17.61 -3.70
C GLN A 39 3.51 -18.66 -4.33
N TYR A 40 2.21 -18.36 -4.36
CA TYR A 40 1.28 -19.06 -5.22
C TYR A 40 1.53 -18.62 -6.67
N ASP A 41 2.06 -19.51 -7.50
CA ASP A 41 2.09 -19.33 -8.95
C ASP A 41 0.68 -19.60 -9.52
N LEU A 42 -0.16 -18.57 -9.49
CA LEU A 42 -1.48 -18.55 -10.11
C LEU A 42 -1.25 -18.28 -11.60
N GLY A 43 -1.31 -19.33 -12.42
CA GLY A 43 -1.12 -19.20 -13.87
C GLY A 43 -1.91 -18.02 -14.46
N HIS A 44 -1.19 -17.08 -15.07
CA HIS A 44 -1.60 -15.75 -15.54
C HIS A 44 -1.98 -14.68 -14.49
N ASP A 45 -1.09 -13.70 -14.31
CA ASP A 45 -1.37 -12.25 -14.38
C ASP A 45 -2.50 -11.65 -13.50
N ASP A 46 -2.87 -12.21 -12.34
CA ASP A 46 -4.01 -11.72 -11.54
C ASP A 46 -3.98 -10.20 -11.29
N VAL A 47 -5.09 -9.53 -11.59
CA VAL A 47 -5.29 -8.10 -11.31
C VAL A 47 -5.92 -7.95 -9.95
N SER A 48 -5.31 -7.16 -9.10
CA SER A 48 -5.74 -6.84 -7.75
C SER A 48 -6.05 -5.35 -7.63
N ILE A 49 -7.21 -5.04 -7.03
CA ILE A 49 -7.62 -3.69 -6.72
C ILE A 49 -7.93 -3.65 -5.23
N ALA A 50 -7.22 -2.82 -4.48
CA ALA A 50 -7.54 -2.53 -3.10
C ALA A 50 -8.49 -1.33 -3.06
N VAL A 51 -9.65 -1.48 -2.42
CA VAL A 51 -10.63 -0.40 -2.26
C VAL A 51 -10.79 -0.09 -0.79
N THR A 52 -10.63 1.18 -0.43
CA THR A 52 -10.81 1.64 0.95
C THR A 52 -12.14 2.36 1.12
N GLY A 53 -12.60 2.47 2.36
CA GLY A 53 -13.56 3.51 2.74
C GLY A 53 -12.89 4.87 2.81
N ASP A 54 -13.47 5.76 3.61
CA ASP A 54 -13.01 7.13 3.79
C ASP A 54 -11.58 7.17 4.38
N VAL A 55 -10.66 7.70 3.58
CA VAL A 55 -9.31 8.06 4.02
C VAL A 55 -9.32 9.54 4.32
N MET A 56 -9.13 9.86 5.60
CA MET A 56 -9.14 11.24 6.09
C MET A 56 -7.74 11.66 6.53
N PHE A 57 -7.17 12.71 5.96
CA PHE A 57 -5.88 13.31 6.36
C PHE A 57 -6.05 14.61 7.17
N GLY A 58 -7.29 15.02 7.43
CA GLY A 58 -7.61 16.20 8.24
C GLY A 58 -7.73 15.94 9.74
N ARG A 59 -8.26 16.94 10.44
CA ARG A 59 -8.51 16.93 11.91
C ARG A 59 -7.24 16.66 12.71
N LYS A 60 -7.18 15.54 13.44
CA LYS A 60 -6.06 15.15 14.31
C LYS A 60 -5.01 14.30 13.59
N MET A 61 -5.27 13.90 12.34
CA MET A 61 -4.32 13.11 11.57
C MET A 61 -2.96 13.78 11.33
N PRO A 62 -2.83 15.11 11.23
CA PRO A 62 -1.50 15.76 11.21
C PRO A 62 -0.55 15.28 12.31
N ALA A 63 -1.04 15.04 13.53
CA ALA A 63 -0.20 14.54 14.63
C ALA A 63 0.35 13.11 14.39
N VAL A 64 -0.29 12.33 13.53
CA VAL A 64 0.18 11.01 13.08
C VAL A 64 1.03 11.14 11.82
N LEU A 65 0.56 11.92 10.85
CA LEU A 65 1.20 12.10 9.54
C LEU A 65 2.55 12.85 9.64
N ASP A 66 2.74 13.71 10.63
CA ASP A 66 4.01 14.41 10.88
C ASP A 66 5.17 13.45 11.24
N SER A 67 4.87 12.21 11.67
CA SER A 67 5.91 11.18 11.86
C SER A 67 6.58 10.75 10.54
N GLY A 68 5.91 10.97 9.41
CA GLY A 68 6.33 10.45 8.10
C GLY A 68 6.07 8.95 7.91
N GLU A 69 5.54 8.25 8.92
CA GLU A 69 5.12 6.86 8.75
C GLU A 69 3.87 6.77 7.86
N SER A 70 3.82 5.71 7.07
CA SER A 70 2.65 5.39 6.26
C SER A 70 1.40 5.26 7.14
N PRO A 71 0.30 5.97 6.82
CA PRO A 71 -0.98 5.76 7.51
C PRO A 71 -1.56 4.37 7.21
N PHE A 72 -1.03 3.66 6.20
CA PHE A 72 -1.43 2.31 5.80
C PHE A 72 -0.54 1.21 6.39
N ARG A 73 0.47 1.52 7.21
CA ARG A 73 1.52 0.56 7.67
C ARG A 73 1.03 -0.79 8.22
N PHE A 74 -0.17 -0.86 8.79
CA PHE A 74 -0.76 -2.10 9.32
C PHE A 74 -1.57 -2.91 8.29
N VAL A 75 -1.73 -2.39 7.08
CA VAL A 75 -2.46 -2.99 5.96
C VAL A 75 -1.66 -2.89 4.64
N GLU A 76 -0.36 -2.59 4.72
CA GLU A 76 0.50 -2.45 3.53
C GLU A 76 0.56 -3.73 2.70
N ASN A 77 0.36 -4.89 3.32
CA ASN A 77 0.28 -6.17 2.64
C ASN A 77 -0.84 -6.24 1.59
N VAL A 78 -1.91 -5.44 1.74
CA VAL A 78 -3.01 -5.36 0.77
C VAL A 78 -3.04 -4.06 -0.02
N THR A 79 -2.55 -2.95 0.54
CA THR A 79 -2.52 -1.68 -0.20
C THR A 79 -1.34 -1.60 -1.15
N LYS A 80 -0.12 -1.89 -0.68
CA LYS A 80 1.11 -1.70 -1.45
C LYS A 80 1.29 -2.73 -2.55
N ASN A 81 0.78 -3.94 -2.32
CA ASN A 81 0.92 -5.06 -3.26
C ASN A 81 -0.19 -5.12 -4.32
N ALA A 82 -1.24 -4.29 -4.22
CA ALA A 82 -2.30 -4.24 -5.22
C ALA A 82 -1.81 -3.59 -6.52
N ASN A 83 -2.41 -3.92 -7.67
CA ASN A 83 -2.11 -3.21 -8.92
C ASN A 83 -2.65 -1.79 -8.92
N VAL A 84 -3.77 -1.56 -8.21
CA VAL A 84 -4.40 -0.25 -8.02
C VAL A 84 -4.92 -0.14 -6.58
N LEU A 85 -4.69 1.02 -5.96
CA LEU A 85 -5.33 1.41 -4.70
C LEU A 85 -6.37 2.52 -4.97
N LEU A 86 -7.65 2.17 -4.83
CA LEU A 86 -8.75 3.12 -4.88
C LEU A 86 -9.11 3.58 -3.46
N VAL A 87 -9.01 4.87 -3.20
CA VAL A 87 -9.40 5.49 -1.93
C VAL A 87 -10.59 6.43 -2.11
N ASN A 88 -11.57 6.37 -1.20
CA ASN A 88 -12.46 7.53 -1.02
C ASN A 88 -11.70 8.56 -0.19
N PHE A 89 -11.23 9.64 -0.81
CA PHE A 89 -10.41 10.63 -0.14
C PHE A 89 -11.27 11.78 0.39
N GLU A 90 -11.59 11.71 1.68
CA GLU A 90 -12.69 12.43 2.34
C GLU A 90 -12.35 13.90 2.67
N ASN A 91 -11.25 14.44 2.15
CA ASN A 91 -10.86 15.82 2.39
C ASN A 91 -10.43 16.49 1.07
N PRO A 92 -10.71 17.78 0.88
CA PRO A 92 -9.96 18.60 -0.06
C PRO A 92 -8.51 18.75 0.38
N VAL A 93 -7.60 18.72 -0.58
CA VAL A 93 -6.18 19.02 -0.43
C VAL A 93 -5.92 20.47 -0.80
N THR A 94 -5.89 21.35 0.19
CA THR A 94 -5.88 22.80 -0.06
C THR A 94 -5.05 23.54 0.98
N THR A 95 -4.41 24.63 0.56
CA THR A 95 -3.77 25.60 1.46
C THR A 95 -4.75 26.64 1.99
N SER A 96 -5.97 26.71 1.43
CA SER A 96 -7.00 27.66 1.84
C SER A 96 -7.32 27.54 3.34
N SER A 97 -7.46 28.69 3.98
CA SER A 97 -7.91 28.79 5.37
C SER A 97 -9.39 29.20 5.48
N TYR A 98 -10.08 29.34 4.34
CA TYR A 98 -11.45 29.80 4.26
C TYR A 98 -12.36 28.63 3.92
N ALA A 99 -12.84 27.94 4.95
CA ALA A 99 -13.89 26.93 4.79
C ALA A 99 -15.21 27.63 4.42
N VAL A 100 -15.96 27.03 3.49
CA VAL A 100 -17.29 27.51 3.09
C VAL A 100 -18.40 26.67 3.71
N LYS A 101 -18.09 25.45 4.14
CA LYS A 101 -19.05 24.56 4.78
C LYS A 101 -19.33 25.00 6.21
N GLY A 102 -20.60 24.98 6.59
CA GLY A 102 -21.08 25.50 7.87
C GLY A 102 -20.96 24.56 9.08
N ASP A 103 -20.47 23.32 8.90
CA ASP A 103 -20.33 22.33 9.97
C ASP A 103 -18.86 22.08 10.35
N VAL A 104 -18.37 20.83 10.28
CA VAL A 104 -16.99 20.44 10.59
C VAL A 104 -16.23 20.29 9.26
N PRO A 105 -15.55 21.35 8.77
CA PRO A 105 -14.78 21.26 7.55
C PRO A 105 -13.55 20.35 7.73
N LEU A 106 -13.30 19.59 6.69
CA LEU A 106 -12.28 18.59 6.52
C LEU A 106 -11.23 19.15 5.56
N LYS A 107 -9.94 19.05 5.91
CA LYS A 107 -8.84 19.57 5.09
C LYS A 107 -7.58 18.73 5.24
N ALA A 108 -7.03 18.27 4.13
CA ALA A 108 -5.69 17.73 4.06
C ALA A 108 -4.71 18.85 3.68
N ASN A 109 -3.58 18.94 4.38
CA ASN A 109 -2.49 19.81 3.95
C ASN A 109 -1.78 19.14 2.76
N PRO A 110 -1.51 19.85 1.64
CA PRO A 110 -0.80 19.30 0.49
C PRO A 110 0.53 18.63 0.84
N LYS A 111 1.22 19.06 1.91
CA LYS A 111 2.48 18.44 2.37
C LYS A 111 2.36 16.95 2.73
N TYR A 112 1.16 16.40 2.90
CA TYR A 112 0.95 14.99 3.24
C TYR A 112 0.58 14.11 2.05
N THR A 113 0.36 14.66 0.85
CA THR A 113 -0.06 13.85 -0.31
C THR A 113 0.95 12.76 -0.66
N TYR A 114 2.24 12.99 -0.41
CA TYR A 114 3.29 11.98 -0.60
C TYR A 114 3.05 10.70 0.22
N LEU A 115 2.42 10.79 1.40
CA LEU A 115 2.11 9.61 2.22
C LEU A 115 1.02 8.75 1.58
N LEU A 116 0.06 9.39 0.89
CA LEU A 116 -0.94 8.68 0.11
C LEU A 116 -0.32 8.10 -1.17
N ALA A 117 0.49 8.89 -1.89
CA ALA A 117 1.19 8.43 -3.09
C ALA A 117 2.13 7.24 -2.81
N ASN A 118 2.79 7.20 -1.65
CA ASN A 118 3.66 6.08 -1.28
C ASN A 118 2.89 4.82 -0.85
N ALA A 119 1.56 4.86 -0.74
CA ALA A 119 0.76 3.72 -0.34
C ALA A 119 0.61 2.66 -1.43
N ASN A 120 0.79 3.04 -2.70
CA ASN A 120 0.77 2.18 -3.89
C ASN A 120 1.34 2.93 -5.10
N ASP A 121 1.90 2.23 -6.10
CA ASP A 121 2.39 2.87 -7.33
C ASP A 121 1.27 3.49 -8.19
N ASN A 122 0.03 3.02 -8.03
CA ASN A 122 -1.16 3.47 -8.74
C ASN A 122 -2.29 3.80 -7.77
N VAL A 123 -2.27 5.02 -7.22
CA VAL A 123 -3.33 5.49 -6.33
C VAL A 123 -4.40 6.26 -7.11
N VAL A 124 -5.65 5.82 -6.99
CA VAL A 124 -6.84 6.53 -7.49
C VAL A 124 -7.57 7.12 -6.29
N ALA A 125 -7.71 8.44 -6.25
CA ALA A 125 -8.37 9.15 -5.17
C ALA A 125 -9.72 9.69 -5.64
N SER A 126 -10.80 9.07 -5.17
CA SER A 126 -12.15 9.59 -5.36
C SER A 126 -12.37 10.81 -4.47
N GLN A 127 -12.83 11.90 -5.08
CA GLN A 127 -13.30 13.11 -4.40
C GLN A 127 -14.83 13.24 -4.53
N ALA A 128 -15.55 12.21 -4.99
CA ALA A 128 -17.01 12.19 -5.06
C ALA A 128 -17.65 11.92 -3.68
N ASN A 129 -17.33 12.77 -2.69
CA ASN A 129 -17.82 12.67 -1.33
C ASN A 129 -18.41 14.01 -0.84
N ASN A 130 -19.08 13.98 0.31
CA ASN A 130 -19.77 15.13 0.87
C ASN A 130 -18.82 16.19 1.44
N HIS A 131 -17.50 15.94 1.44
CA HIS A 131 -16.49 16.87 1.92
C HIS A 131 -15.65 17.55 0.81
N ALA A 132 -15.84 17.15 -0.45
CA ALA A 132 -15.10 17.68 -1.61
C ALA A 132 -15.16 19.21 -1.77
N LEU A 133 -16.27 19.83 -1.34
CA LEU A 133 -16.52 21.27 -1.45
C LEU A 133 -16.40 22.01 -0.13
N ASP A 134 -15.75 21.43 0.89
CA ASP A 134 -15.60 22.08 2.20
C ASP A 134 -14.92 23.47 2.14
N TYR A 135 -14.09 23.67 1.12
CA TYR A 135 -13.37 24.92 0.81
C TYR A 135 -13.82 25.53 -0.53
N GLY A 136 -15.02 25.16 -0.98
CA GLY A 136 -15.64 25.64 -2.22
C GLY A 136 -14.95 25.13 -3.48
N GLU A 137 -15.36 25.67 -4.62
CA GLU A 137 -14.82 25.29 -5.93
C GLU A 137 -13.30 25.55 -6.02
N ALA A 138 -12.82 26.65 -5.43
CA ALA A 138 -11.39 26.94 -5.38
C ALA A 138 -10.60 25.86 -4.62
N GLY A 139 -11.11 25.42 -3.46
CA GLY A 139 -10.49 24.34 -2.69
C GLY A 139 -10.56 22.99 -3.40
N LEU A 140 -11.65 22.68 -4.11
CA LEU A 140 -11.76 21.48 -4.93
C LEU A 140 -10.76 21.48 -6.09
N ASN A 141 -10.64 22.60 -6.80
CA ASN A 141 -9.71 22.75 -7.92
C ASN A 141 -8.26 22.64 -7.45
N GLU A 142 -7.92 23.27 -6.31
CA GLU A 142 -6.61 23.11 -5.67
C GLU A 142 -6.36 21.65 -5.27
N SER A 143 -7.38 20.95 -4.78
CA SER A 143 -7.29 19.53 -4.42
C SER A 143 -6.94 18.65 -5.62
N ILE A 144 -7.64 18.83 -6.74
CA ILE A 144 -7.38 18.10 -7.98
C ILE A 144 -5.94 18.33 -8.46
N MET A 145 -5.45 19.58 -8.39
CA MET A 145 -4.07 19.92 -8.77
C MET A 145 -3.05 19.25 -7.83
N ASN A 146 -3.22 19.40 -6.52
CA ASN A 146 -2.30 18.83 -5.53
C ASN A 146 -2.23 17.29 -5.58
N LEU A 147 -3.35 16.62 -5.88
CA LEU A 147 -3.36 15.17 -6.08
C LEU A 147 -2.59 14.77 -7.34
N LYS A 148 -2.82 15.47 -8.47
CA LYS A 148 -2.09 15.22 -9.72
C LYS A 148 -0.59 15.47 -9.56
N ASP A 149 -0.21 16.57 -8.92
CA ASP A 149 1.19 16.93 -8.67
C ASP A 149 1.92 15.90 -7.79
N ALA A 150 1.18 15.17 -6.96
CA ALA A 150 1.68 14.07 -6.15
C ALA A 150 1.70 12.71 -6.88
N GLY A 151 1.32 12.65 -8.16
CA GLY A 151 1.24 11.40 -8.93
C GLY A 151 0.01 10.54 -8.62
N ILE A 152 -1.01 11.11 -7.98
CA ILE A 152 -2.26 10.44 -7.65
C ILE A 152 -3.29 10.76 -8.75
N TYR A 153 -4.13 9.79 -9.11
CA TYR A 153 -5.20 9.97 -10.09
C TYR A 153 -6.49 10.44 -9.39
N PRO A 154 -6.86 11.75 -9.42
CA PRO A 154 -8.14 12.18 -8.88
C PRO A 154 -9.29 11.79 -9.81
N ILE A 155 -10.39 11.28 -9.22
CA ILE A 155 -11.65 11.00 -9.92
C ILE A 155 -12.84 11.54 -9.14
N GLY A 156 -14.02 11.56 -9.76
CA GLY A 156 -15.26 11.96 -9.10
C GLY A 156 -15.38 13.46 -8.85
N ALA A 157 -14.47 14.27 -9.40
CA ALA A 157 -14.47 15.71 -9.31
C ALA A 157 -13.85 16.34 -10.57
N GLY A 158 -14.27 17.55 -10.90
CA GLY A 158 -13.80 18.29 -12.07
C GLY A 158 -14.48 19.65 -12.21
N ASN A 159 -14.00 20.49 -13.13
CA ASN A 159 -14.57 21.82 -13.37
C ASN A 159 -15.96 21.78 -14.02
N ASN A 160 -16.37 20.61 -14.51
CA ASN A 160 -17.65 20.36 -15.16
C ASN A 160 -17.99 18.86 -15.08
N ILE A 161 -19.21 18.52 -15.48
CA ILE A 161 -19.71 17.14 -15.43
C ILE A 161 -18.85 16.16 -16.25
N ASN A 162 -18.29 16.59 -17.39
CA ASN A 162 -17.48 15.71 -18.24
C ASN A 162 -16.16 15.36 -17.56
N GLU A 163 -15.53 16.31 -16.87
CA GLU A 163 -14.34 16.06 -16.07
C GLU A 163 -14.67 15.21 -14.83
N ALA A 164 -15.75 15.53 -14.12
CA ALA A 164 -16.14 14.83 -12.90
C ALA A 164 -16.55 13.36 -13.12
N THR A 165 -17.03 13.03 -14.33
CA THR A 165 -17.42 11.67 -14.73
C THR A 165 -16.38 10.97 -15.60
N LYS A 166 -15.22 11.61 -15.84
CA LYS A 166 -14.15 11.00 -16.64
C LYS A 166 -13.51 9.85 -15.85
N PRO A 167 -13.50 8.63 -16.39
CA PRO A 167 -12.83 7.52 -15.74
C PRO A 167 -11.30 7.64 -15.87
N VAL A 168 -10.60 6.94 -15.00
CA VAL A 168 -9.15 6.70 -15.15
C VAL A 168 -8.94 5.28 -15.68
N THR A 169 -8.02 5.12 -16.63
CA THR A 169 -7.59 3.81 -17.11
C THR A 169 -6.12 3.60 -16.77
N ILE A 170 -5.82 2.52 -16.06
CA ILE A 170 -4.47 2.13 -15.62
C ILE A 170 -4.11 0.82 -16.33
N GLU A 171 -2.90 0.75 -16.86
CA GLU A 171 -2.37 -0.46 -17.50
C GLU A 171 -1.61 -1.30 -16.46
N SER A 172 -1.87 -2.61 -16.43
CA SER A 172 -1.24 -3.56 -15.51
C SER A 172 -0.88 -4.82 -16.29
N GLY A 173 0.38 -4.90 -16.74
CA GLY A 173 0.81 -5.90 -17.72
C GLY A 173 0.01 -5.74 -19.02
N ASP A 174 -0.56 -6.84 -19.53
CA ASP A 174 -1.38 -6.85 -20.75
C ASP A 174 -2.85 -6.46 -20.50
N ARG A 175 -3.20 -6.04 -19.27
CA ARG A 175 -4.58 -5.75 -18.86
C ARG A 175 -4.79 -4.25 -18.65
N LYS A 176 -6.04 -3.80 -18.83
CA LYS A 176 -6.47 -2.42 -18.56
C LYS A 176 -7.54 -2.40 -17.48
N ILE A 177 -7.35 -1.56 -16.47
CA ILE A 177 -8.25 -1.36 -15.35
C ILE A 177 -8.87 0.02 -15.50
N THR A 178 -10.19 0.10 -15.65
CA THR A 178 -10.90 1.37 -15.74
C THR A 178 -11.76 1.56 -14.50
N ILE A 179 -11.57 2.68 -13.81
CA ILE A 179 -12.32 3.10 -12.62
C ILE A 179 -13.07 4.38 -12.94
#